data_AF-A0A3D0ZX00-F1
#
_entry.id   AF-A0A3D0ZX00-F1
#
_cell.length_a   1.000
_cell.length_b   1.000
_cell.length_c   1.000
_cell.angle_alpha   90.00
_cell.angle_beta   90.00
_cell.angle_gamma   90.00
#
_symmetry.space_group_name_H-M   'P 1'
#
loop_
_entity.id
_entity.type
_entity.pdbx_description
1 polymer ?
#
loop_
_entity_poly.entity_id
_entity_poly.type
_entity_poly.pdbx_seq_one_letter_code
_entity_poly.pdbx_strand_id
1 'polypeptide(L)'
;VDASLPKPALVLQELSGLTDIPSIVVYNKMDLVDDLSLPPEALAVSAINGFGFDSLTAVIKQKIGVETPVESGFTSRRRHVTALKEALNAAIKGREEFESSHSGELLAEELRECQISLGQISGEFTADDLLGEIFSSFCIGK
;
A
#
# COMPACT_ATOMS: atom_id res chain seq x y z
N VAL A 1 15.72 10.32 20.22
CA VAL A 1 16.37 11.20 21.21
C VAL A 1 17.12 10.33 22.20
N ASP A 2 18.35 10.69 22.55
CA ASP A 2 19.10 9.98 23.59
C ASP A 2 18.75 10.57 24.96
N ALA A 3 18.19 9.76 25.85
CA ALA A 3 17.78 10.18 27.18
C ALA A 3 18.98 10.49 28.10
N SER A 4 20.15 9.90 27.85
CA SER A 4 21.33 10.06 28.71
C SER A 4 22.12 11.35 28.44
N LEU A 5 21.70 12.19 27.47
CA LEU A 5 22.37 13.43 27.12
C LEU A 5 21.69 14.64 27.76
N PRO A 6 22.43 15.70 28.16
CA PRO A 6 21.91 16.81 28.96
C PRO A 6 20.96 17.78 28.22
N LYS A 7 20.76 17.63 26.91
CA LYS A 7 19.91 18.53 26.11
C LYS A 7 19.04 17.79 25.09
N PRO A 8 18.09 16.96 25.55
CA PRO A 8 17.16 16.27 24.65
C PRO A 8 16.21 17.24 23.92
N ALA A 9 15.93 18.41 24.51
CA ALA A 9 15.04 19.43 23.94
C ALA A 9 15.58 20.11 22.65
N LEU A 10 16.90 20.18 22.47
CA LEU A 10 17.53 20.77 21.27
C LEU A 10 17.28 19.92 20.02
N VAL A 11 17.27 18.59 20.19
CA VAL A 11 16.99 17.63 19.11
C VAL A 11 15.55 17.78 18.62
N LEU A 12 14.59 18.05 19.52
CA LEU A 12 13.20 18.29 19.12
C LEU A 12 13.04 19.59 18.33
N GLN A 13 13.85 20.60 18.64
CA GLN A 13 13.87 21.86 17.90
C GLN A 13 14.38 21.68 16.47
N GLU A 14 15.38 20.83 16.25
CA GLU A 14 15.87 20.46 14.91
C GLU A 14 14.84 19.63 14.12
N LEU A 15 14.03 18.82 14.82
CA LEU A 15 12.98 17.99 14.22
C LEU A 15 11.68 18.76 13.93
N SER A 16 11.52 19.98 14.46
CA SER A 16 10.36 20.84 14.20
C SER A 16 10.22 21.28 12.73
N GLY A 17 11.26 21.10 11.91
CA GLY A 17 11.21 21.31 10.45
C GLY A 17 10.58 20.17 9.64
N LEU A 18 10.20 19.06 10.27
CA LEU A 18 9.62 17.87 9.63
C LEU A 18 8.09 17.77 9.82
N THR A 19 7.40 18.90 9.93
CA THR A 19 5.96 18.97 10.28
C THR A 19 5.01 18.26 9.31
N ASP A 20 5.42 18.00 8.08
CA ASP A 20 4.57 17.34 7.06
C ASP A 20 4.62 15.81 7.07
N ILE A 21 5.46 15.19 7.92
CA ILE A 21 5.60 13.73 7.96
C ILE A 21 5.08 13.20 9.31
N PRO A 22 4.18 12.19 9.32
CA PRO A 22 3.78 11.54 10.55
C PRO A 22 5.00 10.94 11.25
N SER A 23 5.41 11.56 12.36
CA SER A 23 6.63 11.21 13.09
C SER A 23 6.29 10.67 14.48
N ILE A 24 7.17 9.83 15.03
CA ILE A 24 7.08 9.31 16.41
C ILE A 24 8.38 9.68 17.10
N VAL A 25 8.29 10.40 18.21
CA VAL A 25 9.46 10.76 19.01
C VAL A 25 9.74 9.65 20.01
N VAL A 26 10.92 9.05 19.90
CA VAL A 26 11.36 7.96 20.77
C VAL A 26 12.59 8.39 21.55
N TYR A 27 12.54 8.23 22.87
CA TYR A 27 13.64 8.46 23.81
C TYR A 27 14.28 7.12 24.14
N ASN A 28 15.50 6.92 23.66
CA ASN A 28 16.28 5.70 23.87
C ASN A 28 17.22 5.85 25.07
N LYS A 29 17.74 4.72 25.58
CA LYS A 29 18.64 4.61 26.74
C LYS A 29 18.01 4.94 28.08
N MET A 30 16.72 4.63 28.24
CA MET A 30 16.02 4.80 29.51
C MET A 30 16.59 3.95 30.66
N ASP A 31 17.46 2.98 30.37
CA ASP A 31 18.23 2.22 31.36
C ASP A 31 19.29 3.07 32.10
N LEU A 32 19.66 4.23 31.56
CA LEU A 32 20.67 5.11 32.15
C LEU A 32 20.06 6.31 32.90
N VAL A 33 18.73 6.38 32.99
CA VAL A 33 18.03 7.57 33.50
C VAL A 33 16.84 7.17 34.37
N ASP A 34 16.89 7.53 35.65
CA ASP A 34 15.85 7.17 36.62
C ASP A 34 14.67 8.16 36.68
N ASP A 35 14.86 9.43 36.30
CA ASP A 35 13.89 10.51 36.57
C ASP A 35 13.77 11.52 35.43
N LEU A 36 13.45 11.04 34.22
CA LEU A 36 13.21 11.90 33.06
C LEU A 36 11.70 12.13 32.88
N SER A 37 11.26 13.37 33.09
CA SER A 37 9.92 13.81 32.69
C SER A 37 9.84 13.85 31.15
N LEU A 38 9.20 12.83 30.58
CA LEU A 38 8.95 12.75 29.14
C LEU A 38 7.70 13.54 28.76
N PRO A 39 7.67 14.15 27.55
CA PRO A 39 6.44 14.70 26.99
C PRO A 39 5.35 13.62 26.88
N PRO A 40 4.05 13.97 26.97
CA PRO A 40 2.94 13.00 26.93
C PRO A 40 2.90 12.14 25.65
N GLU A 41 3.41 12.67 24.55
CA GLU A 41 3.41 12.00 23.22
C GLU A 41 4.73 11.26 22.92
N ALA A 42 5.69 11.30 23.85
CA ALA A 42 7.00 10.67 23.67
C ALA A 42 7.01 9.24 24.20
N LEU A 43 7.69 8.36 23.46
CA LEU A 43 7.86 6.97 23.88
C LEU A 43 9.23 6.73 24.52
N ALA A 44 9.23 6.08 25.66
CA ALA A 44 10.42 5.68 26.40
C ALA A 44 10.83 4.27 25.96
N VAL A 45 12.06 4.09 25.49
CA VAL A 45 12.61 2.78 25.14
C VAL A 45 14.02 2.60 25.68
N SER A 46 14.42 1.36 25.85
CA SER A 46 15.83 1.02 25.96
C SER A 46 16.16 -0.12 24.99
N ALA A 47 16.97 0.22 23.99
CA ALA A 47 17.38 -0.70 22.94
C ALA A 47 18.19 -1.90 23.48
N ILE A 48 18.88 -1.76 24.62
CA ILE A 48 19.75 -2.81 25.15
C ILE A 48 18.98 -3.87 25.94
N ASN A 49 17.89 -3.47 26.61
CA ASN A 49 17.09 -4.38 27.43
C ASN A 49 15.72 -4.73 26.79
N GLY A 50 15.38 -4.10 25.65
CA GLY A 50 14.11 -4.32 24.95
C GLY A 50 12.91 -3.62 25.60
N PHE A 51 13.12 -2.77 26.60
CA PHE A 51 12.06 -2.02 27.27
C PHE A 51 11.37 -1.06 26.29
N GLY A 52 10.03 -1.01 26.36
CA GLY A 52 9.21 -0.06 25.60
C GLY A 52 8.96 -0.42 24.13
N PHE A 53 9.51 -1.52 23.61
CA PHE A 53 9.31 -1.93 22.22
C PHE A 53 7.90 -2.40 21.91
N ASP A 54 7.20 -3.01 22.87
CA ASP A 54 5.79 -3.39 22.71
C ASP A 54 4.91 -2.14 22.54
N SER A 55 5.11 -1.13 23.39
CA SER A 55 4.44 0.17 23.29
C SER A 55 4.77 0.89 21.99
N LEU A 56 6.04 0.86 21.55
CA LEU A 56 6.46 1.41 20.27
C LEU A 56 5.77 0.71 19.10
N THR A 57 5.71 -0.61 19.13
CA THR A 57 5.04 -1.41 18.10
C THR A 57 3.55 -1.11 18.05
N ALA A 58 2.89 -0.96 19.20
CA ALA A 58 1.48 -0.60 19.28
C ALA A 58 1.20 0.78 18.66
N VAL A 59 2.00 1.79 18.99
CA VAL A 59 1.85 3.14 18.43
C VAL A 59 2.13 3.17 16.93
N ILE A 60 3.15 2.43 16.47
CA ILE A 60 3.43 2.30 15.03
C ILE A 60 2.23 1.68 14.29
N LYS A 61 1.67 0.59 14.82
CA LYS A 61 0.48 -0.06 14.23
C LYS A 61 -0.72 0.88 14.18
N GLN A 62 -0.96 1.62 15.26
CA GLN A 62 -2.01 2.62 15.33
C GLN A 62 -1.82 3.74 14.29
N LYS A 63 -0.60 4.29 14.18
CA LYS A 63 -0.31 5.37 13.21
C LYS A 63 -0.36 4.92 11.75
N ILE A 64 -0.01 3.67 11.46
CA ILE A 64 -0.09 3.10 10.10
C ILE A 64 -1.54 2.71 9.76
N GLY A 65 -2.47 2.74 10.72
CA GLY A 65 -3.87 2.39 10.50
C GLY A 65 -4.08 0.88 10.30
N VAL A 66 -3.19 0.04 10.86
CA VAL A 66 -3.34 -1.42 10.86
C VAL A 66 -4.35 -1.83 11.93
N GLU A 67 -5.58 -1.32 11.83
CA GLU A 67 -6.72 -1.76 12.66
C GLU A 67 -7.49 -2.91 12.00
N THR A 68 -7.26 -3.16 10.72
CA THR A 68 -7.88 -4.29 10.02
C THR A 68 -6.98 -5.51 10.12
N PRO A 69 -7.49 -6.67 10.59
CA PRO A 69 -6.81 -7.93 10.30
C PRO A 69 -6.62 -7.97 8.80
N VAL A 70 -5.38 -8.24 8.36
CA VAL A 70 -5.07 -8.50 6.97
C VAL A 70 -5.68 -9.86 6.61
N GLU A 71 -7.01 -9.94 6.55
CA GLU A 71 -7.76 -11.14 6.16
C GLU A 71 -7.62 -11.42 4.65
N SER A 72 -7.10 -10.46 3.88
CA SER A 72 -6.69 -10.71 2.53
C SER A 72 -5.19 -10.99 2.50
N GLY A 73 -4.81 -12.28 2.43
CA GLY A 73 -3.48 -12.74 2.01
C GLY A 73 -3.05 -12.26 0.62
N PHE A 74 -3.73 -11.29 0.04
CA PHE A 74 -3.32 -10.54 -1.13
C PHE A 74 -2.25 -9.53 -0.73
N THR A 75 -1.01 -9.97 -0.66
CA THR A 75 0.12 -9.09 -0.97
C THR A 75 0.06 -8.76 -2.46
N SER A 76 -0.94 -7.98 -2.86
CA SER A 76 -0.98 -7.38 -4.18
C SER A 76 0.14 -6.35 -4.19
N ARG A 77 1.34 -6.80 -4.61
CA ARG A 77 2.46 -5.93 -4.95
C ARG A 77 1.89 -4.76 -5.75
N ARG A 78 2.41 -3.55 -5.54
CA ARG A 78 1.94 -2.29 -6.19
C ARG A 78 1.55 -2.47 -7.67
N ARG A 79 2.31 -3.28 -8.43
CA ARG A 79 2.01 -3.69 -9.81
C ARG A 79 0.61 -4.31 -10.04
N HIS A 80 0.15 -5.24 -9.20
CA HIS A 80 -1.15 -5.89 -9.38
C HIS A 80 -2.28 -4.89 -9.11
N VAL A 81 -2.11 -4.01 -8.12
CA VAL A 81 -3.07 -2.95 -7.83
C VAL A 81 -3.14 -1.96 -9.01
N THR A 82 -2.00 -1.60 -9.60
CA THR A 82 -1.93 -0.76 -10.79
C THR A 82 -2.66 -1.42 -11.98
N ALA A 83 -2.33 -2.67 -12.30
CA ALA A 83 -2.96 -3.42 -13.38
C ALA A 83 -4.49 -3.54 -13.23
N LEU A 84 -4.99 -3.81 -12.01
CA LEU A 84 -6.44 -3.84 -11.74
C LEU A 84 -7.10 -2.47 -11.93
N LYS A 85 -6.43 -1.38 -11.55
CA LYS A 85 -6.95 -0.02 -11.76
C LYS A 85 -7.01 0.35 -13.23
N GLU A 86 -5.96 0.03 -13.98
CA GLU A 86 -5.90 0.28 -15.43
C GLU A 86 -7.00 -0.51 -16.15
N ALA A 87 -7.17 -1.79 -15.82
CA ALA A 87 -8.24 -2.62 -16.36
C ALA A 87 -9.64 -2.05 -16.06
N LEU A 88 -9.88 -1.64 -14.82
CA LEU A 88 -11.15 -1.03 -14.42
C LEU A 88 -11.44 0.27 -15.18
N ASN A 89 -10.43 1.12 -15.35
CA ASN A 89 -10.58 2.38 -16.07
C ASN A 89 -10.95 2.15 -17.54
N ALA A 90 -10.27 1.21 -18.21
CA ALA A 90 -10.57 0.86 -19.59
C ALA A 90 -11.99 0.28 -19.73
N ALA A 91 -12.41 -0.61 -18.82
CA ALA A 91 -13.77 -1.14 -18.82
C ALA A 91 -14.86 -0.06 -18.62
N ILE A 92 -14.62 0.91 -17.73
CA ILE A 92 -15.52 2.05 -17.51
C ILE A 92 -15.59 2.91 -18.77
N LYS A 93 -14.44 3.24 -19.36
CA LYS A 93 -14.35 4.06 -20.57
C LYS A 93 -15.05 3.39 -21.75
N GLY A 94 -14.80 2.11 -21.99
CA GLY A 94 -15.46 1.35 -23.05
C GLY A 94 -16.99 1.33 -22.87
N ARG A 95 -17.48 1.17 -21.64
CA ARG A 95 -18.92 1.26 -21.35
C ARG A 95 -19.47 2.65 -21.67
N GLU A 96 -18.82 3.71 -21.21
CA GLU A 96 -19.26 5.10 -21.46
C GLU A 96 -19.26 5.46 -22.95
N GLU A 97 -18.24 5.02 -23.69
CA GLU A 97 -18.16 5.21 -25.13
C GLU A 97 -19.24 4.40 -25.88
N PHE A 98 -19.52 3.18 -25.43
CA PHE A 98 -20.60 2.38 -26.00
C PHE A 98 -21.98 2.99 -25.71
N GLU A 99 -22.24 3.43 -24.49
CA GLU A 99 -23.52 4.07 -24.12
C GLU A 99 -23.74 5.39 -24.88
N SER A 100 -22.68 6.17 -25.13
CA SER A 100 -22.77 7.47 -25.80
C SER A 100 -22.82 7.38 -27.32
N SER A 101 -22.00 6.52 -27.93
CA SER A 101 -21.79 6.48 -29.38
C SER A 101 -22.28 5.20 -30.06
N HIS A 102 -22.67 4.18 -29.28
CA HIS A 102 -22.96 2.83 -29.77
C HIS A 102 -21.83 2.24 -30.63
N SER A 103 -20.60 2.74 -30.45
CA SER A 103 -19.44 2.29 -31.19
C SER A 103 -18.91 1.00 -30.59
N GLY A 104 -19.22 -0.12 -31.24
CA GLY A 104 -18.67 -1.43 -30.89
C GLY A 104 -17.16 -1.52 -31.10
N GLU A 105 -16.60 -0.73 -32.02
CA GLU A 105 -15.15 -0.68 -32.31
C GLU A 105 -14.37 -0.05 -31.15
N LEU A 106 -14.88 1.05 -30.59
CA LEU A 106 -14.29 1.71 -29.43
C LEU A 106 -14.40 0.84 -28.17
N LEU A 107 -15.57 0.23 -27.95
CA LEU A 107 -15.76 -0.74 -26.87
C LEU A 107 -14.76 -1.91 -26.99
N ALA A 108 -14.56 -2.45 -28.19
CA ALA A 108 -13.65 -3.56 -28.40
C ALA A 108 -12.20 -3.19 -28.09
N GLU A 109 -11.76 -1.98 -28.46
CA GLU A 109 -10.41 -1.49 -28.15
C GLU A 109 -10.21 -1.29 -26.64
N GLU A 110 -11.18 -0.71 -25.94
CA GLU A 110 -11.09 -0.54 -24.48
C GLU A 110 -11.14 -1.88 -23.72
N LEU A 111 -11.90 -2.86 -24.21
CA LEU A 111 -11.88 -4.22 -23.65
C LEU A 111 -10.54 -4.93 -23.90
N ARG A 112 -9.88 -4.64 -25.02
CA ARG A 112 -8.53 -5.14 -25.30
C ARG A 112 -7.51 -4.57 -24.30
N GLU A 113 -7.57 -3.27 -24.03
CA GLU A 113 -6.71 -2.63 -23.01
C GLU A 113 -6.96 -3.19 -21.60
N CYS A 114 -8.23 -3.46 -21.27
CA CYS A 114 -8.60 -4.13 -20.03
C CYS A 114 -7.96 -5.52 -19.92
N GLN A 115 -8.04 -6.32 -20.99
CA GLN A 115 -7.44 -7.66 -21.04
C GLN A 115 -5.91 -7.62 -20.90
N ILE A 116 -5.23 -6.71 -21.60
CA ILE A 116 -3.76 -6.56 -21.52
C ILE A 116 -3.34 -6.26 -20.08
N SER A 117 -4.04 -5.33 -19.43
CA SER A 117 -3.77 -4.94 -18.04
C SER A 117 -3.95 -6.13 -17.07
N LEU A 118 -5.02 -6.92 -17.24
CA LEU A 118 -5.25 -8.13 -16.43
C LEU A 118 -4.21 -9.22 -16.72
N GLY A 119 -3.77 -9.38 -17.97
CA GLY A 119 -2.74 -10.34 -18.36
C GLY A 119 -1.38 -10.11 -17.67
N GLN A 120 -1.08 -8.87 -17.25
CA GLN A 120 0.12 -8.59 -16.46
C GLN A 120 0.10 -9.25 -15.06
N ILE A 121 -1.08 -9.62 -14.56
CA ILE A 121 -1.26 -10.24 -13.24
C ILE A 121 -1.10 -11.76 -13.32
N SER A 122 -1.63 -12.40 -14.36
CA SER A 122 -1.59 -13.86 -14.56
C SER A 122 -0.28 -14.37 -15.19
N GLY A 123 0.53 -13.48 -15.77
CA GLY A 123 1.47 -13.86 -16.83
C GLY A 123 0.72 -13.87 -18.17
N GLU A 124 1.37 -13.39 -19.23
CA GLU A 124 0.77 -13.06 -20.54
C GLU A 124 -0.40 -13.97 -20.94
N PHE A 125 -1.59 -13.37 -21.07
CA PHE A 125 -2.73 -13.97 -21.73
C PHE A 125 -2.77 -13.40 -23.14
N THR A 126 -2.33 -14.19 -24.12
CA THR A 126 -2.12 -13.73 -25.49
C THR A 126 -3.44 -13.59 -26.23
N ALA A 127 -3.43 -12.89 -27.37
CA ALA A 127 -4.59 -12.84 -28.25
C ALA A 127 -5.01 -14.25 -28.72
N ASP A 128 -4.06 -15.17 -28.88
CA ASP A 128 -4.33 -16.56 -29.23
C ASP A 128 -5.01 -17.33 -28.10
N ASP A 129 -4.69 -17.05 -26.83
CA ASP A 129 -5.37 -17.67 -25.68
C ASP A 129 -6.84 -17.23 -25.60
N LEU A 130 -7.11 -15.95 -25.89
CA LEU A 130 -8.47 -15.43 -25.95
C LEU A 130 -9.27 -16.02 -27.12
N LEU A 131 -8.68 -16.06 -28.31
CA LEU A 131 -9.32 -16.65 -29.49
C LEU A 131 -9.56 -18.15 -29.25
N GLY A 132 -8.58 -18.85 -28.65
CA GLY A 132 -8.70 -20.24 -28.24
C GLY A 132 -9.89 -20.48 -27.32
N GLU A 133 -10.09 -19.64 -26.30
CA GLU A 133 -11.21 -19.77 -25.36
C GLU A 133 -12.56 -19.44 -26.02
N ILE A 134 -12.64 -18.35 -26.81
CA ILE A 134 -13.85 -17.96 -27.56
C ILE A 134 -14.28 -19.08 -28.52
N PHE A 135 -13.32 -19.70 -29.21
CA PHE A 135 -13.59 -20.76 -30.18
C PHE A 135 -13.61 -22.17 -29.60
N SER A 136 -13.20 -22.36 -28.33
CA SER A 136 -13.23 -23.67 -27.64
C SER A 136 -14.63 -24.26 -27.54
N SER A 137 -15.65 -23.40 -27.52
CA SER A 137 -17.07 -23.77 -27.45
C SER A 137 -17.76 -23.86 -28.82
N PHE A 138 -17.08 -23.47 -29.90
CA PHE A 138 -17.57 -23.69 -31.26
C PHE A 138 -17.12 -25.07 -31.74
N CYS A 139 -18.03 -26.04 -31.73
CA CYS A 139 -17.83 -27.28 -32.48
C CYS A 139 -17.67 -26.93 -33.97
N ILE A 140 -16.44 -26.73 -34.43
CA ILE A 140 -16.12 -26.80 -35.86
C ILE A 140 -16.23 -28.29 -36.21
N GLY A 141 -17.42 -28.67 -36.64
CA GLY A 141 -17.69 -29.99 -37.20
C GLY A 141 -16.70 -30.27 -38.33
N LYS A 142 -16.16 -31.49 -38.32
CA LYS A 142 -15.50 -32.08 -39.47
C LYS A 142 -16.40 -32.05 -40.70
#